data_AF-A0A3A4JSX1-F1
#
_entry.id   AF-A0A3A4JSX1-F1
#
_cell.length_a   1.000
_cell.length_b   1.000
_cell.length_c   1.000
_cell.angle_alpha   90.00
_cell.angle_beta   90.00
_cell.angle_gamma   90.00
#
_symmetry.space_group_name_H-M   'P 1'
#
loop_
_entity.id
_entity.type
_entity.pdbx_description
1 polymer ?
#
loop_
_entity_poly.entity_id
_entity_poly.type
_entity_poly.pdbx_seq_one_letter_code
_entity_poly.pdbx_strand_id
1 'polypeptide(L)'
;MQFAEFFREAKSSITILGTNALIPHLEQSARFFADLLTVNKDLRILILCESDNENFSQSLCTDTDYSQRRLTFANLSIHRDRIIGTGKKDGLIEEIRDLLKEEIMRDSIISRIEIKQVNLRLPVNLIEADGDIWCCITTDFAGDIDCYFNVSNNPRLKNNLLGFIDYYTNKSKGGIYLSEPGEELILLYDHNGIPRGIYPRSCFYTTAFSRYSIWGFVFNRKGELLLHQRSTNKNIKDGRGLWDKSIGGHVELLDTSTSLTAERELIEEMFLPQAEYTKYLRADLGDIIHFGEWNPRKRPERAFRGAFAGLSDYDWVMFRAVDSNNNPLTETRVSDRRVHDDNNKITIKQTVFRSDVYLFIAPPNYIDTYGQMKKLLGHAEESGAAKDHKLITLDGLAKWIEEEKEKGTDRETFTDDILFINLRYRELLEGFSEFVKFISKDQ
;
A
#
# COMPACT_ATOMS: atom_id res chain seq x y z
N MET A 1 -22.46 -33.37 -4.86
CA MET A 1 -21.09 -33.97 -4.95
C MET A 1 -20.40 -33.81 -3.60
N GLN A 2 -19.66 -34.79 -3.08
CA GLN A 2 -18.98 -34.62 -1.79
C GLN A 2 -17.65 -33.88 -1.98
N PHE A 3 -17.32 -32.95 -1.08
CA PHE A 3 -16.08 -32.15 -1.15
C PHE A 3 -14.80 -33.00 -1.30
N ALA A 4 -14.73 -34.13 -0.58
CA ALA A 4 -13.59 -35.04 -0.67
C ALA A 4 -13.43 -35.71 -2.06
N GLU A 5 -14.48 -35.76 -2.88
CA GLU A 5 -14.44 -36.40 -4.21
C GLU A 5 -13.57 -35.63 -5.20
N PHE A 6 -13.47 -34.31 -5.08
CA PHE A 6 -12.59 -33.50 -5.93
C PHE A 6 -11.11 -33.87 -5.80
N PHE A 7 -10.70 -34.34 -4.62
CA PHE A 7 -9.30 -34.44 -4.26
C PHE A 7 -8.85 -35.89 -3.99
N ARG A 8 -9.76 -36.86 -4.09
CA ARG A 8 -9.52 -38.25 -3.66
C ARG A 8 -8.31 -38.88 -4.35
N GLU A 9 -8.06 -38.52 -5.61
CA GLU A 9 -6.97 -39.07 -6.41
C GLU A 9 -5.76 -38.15 -6.53
N ALA A 10 -5.80 -36.97 -5.91
CA ALA A 10 -4.75 -35.97 -5.99
C ALA A 10 -3.50 -36.38 -5.21
N LYS A 11 -2.35 -36.36 -5.88
CA LYS A 11 -1.04 -36.77 -5.37
C LYS A 11 0.00 -35.67 -5.46
N SER A 12 -0.12 -34.75 -6.43
CA SER A 12 0.94 -33.77 -6.72
C SER A 12 0.51 -32.31 -6.55
N SER A 13 -0.66 -31.92 -7.05
CA SER A 13 -1.13 -30.54 -6.95
C SER A 13 -2.64 -30.45 -6.76
N ILE A 14 -3.04 -29.50 -5.91
CA ILE A 14 -4.40 -28.99 -5.81
C ILE A 14 -4.34 -27.47 -5.92
N THR A 15 -5.16 -26.91 -6.81
CA THR A 15 -5.39 -25.46 -6.90
C THR A 15 -6.88 -25.17 -6.73
N ILE A 16 -7.22 -24.33 -5.76
CA ILE A 16 -8.57 -23.79 -5.57
C ILE A 16 -8.52 -22.31 -5.92
N LEU A 17 -9.30 -21.89 -6.91
CA LEU A 17 -9.45 -20.50 -7.33
C LEU A 17 -10.88 -20.05 -7.04
N GLY A 18 -11.05 -19.15 -6.08
CA GLY A 18 -12.34 -18.75 -5.52
C GLY A 18 -12.87 -19.76 -4.52
N THR A 19 -13.22 -19.31 -3.32
CA THR A 19 -13.60 -20.17 -2.19
C THR A 19 -15.06 -20.00 -1.78
N ASN A 20 -15.75 -18.97 -2.25
CA ASN A 20 -17.11 -18.65 -1.81
C ASN A 20 -18.12 -19.76 -2.13
N ALA A 21 -17.92 -20.54 -3.19
CA ALA A 21 -18.79 -21.68 -3.50
C ALA A 21 -18.55 -22.92 -2.61
N LEU A 22 -17.52 -22.88 -1.77
CA LEU A 22 -17.04 -23.99 -0.95
C LEU A 22 -17.11 -23.69 0.55
N ILE A 23 -17.77 -22.59 0.95
CA ILE A 23 -17.82 -22.07 2.33
C ILE A 23 -17.95 -23.15 3.42
N PRO A 24 -19.06 -23.91 3.47
CA PRO A 24 -19.27 -24.86 4.57
C PRO A 24 -18.22 -25.98 4.59
N HIS A 25 -17.60 -26.26 3.44
CA HIS A 25 -16.65 -27.36 3.28
C HIS A 25 -15.23 -26.95 3.66
N LEU A 26 -14.77 -25.78 3.19
CA LEU A 26 -13.44 -25.29 3.49
C LEU A 26 -13.27 -24.96 4.98
N GLU A 27 -14.31 -24.42 5.62
CA GLU A 27 -14.32 -24.12 7.05
C GLU A 27 -14.18 -25.36 7.95
N GLN A 28 -14.38 -26.57 7.40
CA GLN A 28 -14.27 -27.83 8.12
C GLN A 28 -13.17 -28.74 7.54
N SER A 29 -12.37 -28.21 6.61
CA SER A 29 -11.42 -28.99 5.81
C SER A 29 -10.05 -29.21 6.46
N ALA A 30 -9.76 -28.56 7.60
CA ALA A 30 -8.42 -28.62 8.22
C ALA A 30 -7.95 -30.06 8.45
N ARG A 31 -8.80 -30.90 9.05
CA ARG A 31 -8.48 -32.32 9.26
C ARG A 31 -8.30 -33.07 7.95
N PHE A 32 -9.16 -32.81 6.97
CA PHE A 32 -9.09 -33.43 5.66
C PHE A 32 -7.77 -33.13 4.96
N PHE A 33 -7.36 -31.85 4.89
CA PHE A 33 -6.10 -31.47 4.27
C PHE A 33 -4.88 -31.96 5.05
N ALA A 34 -4.93 -31.95 6.40
CA ALA A 34 -3.86 -32.52 7.22
C ALA A 34 -3.63 -34.01 6.89
N ASP A 35 -4.70 -34.79 6.78
CA ASP A 35 -4.63 -36.20 6.43
C ASP A 35 -4.14 -36.40 4.99
N LEU A 36 -4.67 -35.63 4.04
CA LEU A 36 -4.30 -35.72 2.64
C LEU A 36 -2.81 -35.40 2.40
N LEU A 37 -2.28 -34.37 3.05
CA LEU A 37 -0.86 -33.97 2.98
C LEU A 37 0.06 -34.93 3.73
N THR A 38 -0.42 -35.60 4.77
CA THR A 38 0.33 -36.62 5.49
C THR A 38 0.52 -37.87 4.62
N VAL A 39 -0.52 -38.27 3.89
CA VAL A 39 -0.50 -39.42 2.98
C VAL A 39 0.33 -39.11 1.73
N ASN A 40 0.15 -37.95 1.12
CA ASN A 40 0.80 -37.56 -0.13
C ASN A 40 1.94 -36.57 0.13
N LYS A 41 3.18 -37.07 0.18
CA LYS A 41 4.37 -36.27 0.56
C LYS A 41 4.75 -35.19 -0.46
N ASP A 42 4.38 -35.40 -1.72
CA ASP A 42 4.70 -34.47 -2.82
C ASP A 42 3.56 -33.50 -3.12
N LEU A 43 2.38 -33.71 -2.51
CA LEU A 43 1.21 -32.88 -2.73
C LEU A 43 1.45 -31.45 -2.26
N ARG A 44 1.13 -30.49 -3.13
CA ARG A 44 1.08 -29.05 -2.85
C ARG A 44 -0.33 -28.52 -3.01
N ILE A 45 -0.73 -27.59 -2.16
CA ILE A 45 -2.06 -26.99 -2.17
C ILE A 45 -1.91 -25.48 -2.31
N LEU A 46 -2.55 -24.91 -3.32
CA LEU A 46 -2.70 -23.47 -3.50
C LEU A 46 -4.18 -23.10 -3.38
N ILE A 47 -4.50 -22.18 -2.49
CA ILE A 47 -5.85 -21.62 -2.32
C ILE A 47 -5.81 -20.13 -2.61
N LEU A 48 -6.58 -19.70 -3.60
CA LEU A 48 -6.69 -18.32 -4.03
C LEU A 48 -8.09 -17.82 -3.67
N CYS A 49 -8.18 -17.04 -2.60
CA CYS A 49 -9.43 -16.54 -2.03
C CYS A 49 -9.83 -15.19 -2.63
N GLU A 50 -11.11 -14.87 -2.59
CA GLU A 50 -11.68 -13.59 -3.00
C GLU A 50 -11.15 -12.42 -2.14
N SER A 51 -11.04 -11.23 -2.74
CA SER A 51 -10.79 -9.97 -2.02
C SER A 51 -12.06 -9.34 -1.48
N ASP A 52 -11.95 -8.34 -0.60
CA ASP A 52 -13.13 -7.57 -0.15
C ASP A 52 -13.88 -6.91 -1.31
N ASN A 53 -13.18 -6.46 -2.36
CA ASN A 53 -13.85 -5.91 -3.54
C ASN A 53 -14.71 -6.94 -4.27
N GLU A 54 -14.20 -8.16 -4.41
CA GLU A 54 -14.93 -9.26 -5.04
C GLU A 54 -16.09 -9.70 -4.14
N ASN A 55 -15.86 -9.89 -2.84
CA ASN A 55 -16.90 -10.23 -1.87
C ASN A 55 -17.98 -9.16 -1.78
N PHE A 56 -17.62 -7.88 -1.78
CA PHE A 56 -18.57 -6.78 -1.84
C PHE A 56 -19.40 -6.87 -3.11
N SER A 57 -18.76 -7.04 -4.27
CA SER A 57 -19.46 -7.17 -5.56
C SER A 57 -20.42 -8.37 -5.59
N GLN A 58 -20.00 -9.53 -5.11
CA GLN A 58 -20.85 -10.72 -5.01
C GLN A 58 -21.98 -10.53 -3.99
N SER A 59 -21.74 -9.80 -2.90
CA SER A 59 -22.78 -9.49 -1.92
C SER A 59 -23.87 -8.56 -2.47
N LEU A 60 -23.62 -7.83 -3.57
CA LEU A 60 -24.59 -6.92 -4.18
C LEU A 60 -25.60 -7.61 -5.10
N CYS A 61 -25.58 -8.94 -5.22
CA CYS A 61 -26.54 -9.68 -6.02
C CYS A 61 -27.99 -9.31 -5.69
N THR A 62 -28.74 -8.91 -6.73
CA THR A 62 -30.04 -8.23 -6.65
C THR A 62 -31.22 -9.10 -7.07
N ASP A 63 -31.00 -10.36 -7.45
CA ASP A 63 -32.12 -11.22 -7.83
C ASP A 63 -33.02 -11.50 -6.61
N THR A 64 -34.26 -11.03 -6.70
CA THR A 64 -35.28 -11.21 -5.66
C THR A 64 -35.63 -12.67 -5.46
N ASP A 65 -35.58 -13.48 -6.53
CA ASP A 65 -35.95 -14.89 -6.51
C ASP A 65 -34.90 -15.73 -5.76
N TYR A 66 -33.65 -15.27 -5.72
CA TYR A 66 -32.54 -15.90 -5.00
C TYR A 66 -32.07 -15.13 -3.77
N SER A 67 -32.81 -14.09 -3.35
CA SER A 67 -32.47 -13.26 -2.20
C SER A 67 -32.28 -14.04 -0.90
N GLN A 68 -32.95 -15.19 -0.74
CA GLN A 68 -32.78 -16.09 0.40
C GLN A 68 -31.42 -16.82 0.45
N ARG A 69 -30.75 -16.96 -0.71
CA ARG A 69 -29.41 -17.55 -0.84
C ARG A 69 -28.30 -16.50 -0.90
N ARG A 70 -28.66 -15.22 -0.77
CA ARG A 70 -27.70 -14.12 -0.78
C ARG A 70 -26.80 -14.19 0.45
N LEU A 71 -25.51 -14.31 0.22
CA LEU A 71 -24.51 -14.13 1.26
C LEU A 71 -24.26 -12.64 1.47
N THR A 72 -24.31 -12.21 2.73
CA THR A 72 -23.97 -10.85 3.09
C THR A 72 -22.46 -10.64 2.93
N PHE A 73 -22.04 -9.40 2.70
CA PHE A 73 -20.61 -9.06 2.70
C PHE A 73 -19.91 -9.54 3.99
N ALA A 74 -20.56 -9.33 5.15
CA ALA A 74 -20.04 -9.79 6.43
C ALA A 74 -19.79 -11.31 6.48
N ASN A 75 -20.71 -12.13 5.95
CA ASN A 75 -20.52 -13.58 5.92
C ASN A 75 -19.36 -13.98 4.99
N LEU A 76 -19.25 -13.34 3.83
CA LEU A 76 -18.17 -13.59 2.88
C LEU A 76 -16.80 -13.16 3.44
N SER A 77 -16.72 -12.01 4.11
CA SER A 77 -15.49 -11.57 4.77
C SER A 77 -15.09 -12.49 5.91
N ILE A 78 -16.03 -12.90 6.78
CA ILE A 78 -15.76 -13.88 7.85
C ILE A 78 -15.22 -15.19 7.27
N HIS A 79 -15.83 -15.68 6.19
CA HIS A 79 -15.37 -16.89 5.52
C HIS A 79 -13.93 -16.75 5.00
N ARG A 80 -13.67 -15.69 4.24
CA ARG A 80 -12.33 -15.39 3.72
C ARG A 80 -11.31 -15.32 4.86
N ASP A 81 -11.61 -14.56 5.90
CA ASP A 81 -10.72 -14.34 7.05
C ASP A 81 -10.45 -15.64 7.81
N ARG A 82 -11.41 -16.57 7.84
CA ARG A 82 -11.21 -17.91 8.41
C ARG A 82 -10.29 -18.79 7.57
N ILE A 83 -10.26 -18.61 6.25
CA ILE A 83 -9.32 -19.35 5.38
C ILE A 83 -7.93 -18.71 5.45
N ILE A 84 -7.85 -17.40 5.17
CA ILE A 84 -6.60 -16.64 5.05
C ILE A 84 -5.92 -16.46 6.41
N GLY A 85 -6.69 -16.26 7.47
CA GLY A 85 -6.22 -15.75 8.76
C GLY A 85 -6.23 -14.21 8.80
N THR A 86 -6.36 -13.65 10.01
CA THR A 86 -6.27 -12.22 10.28
C THR A 86 -4.90 -11.80 10.82
N GLY A 87 -3.98 -12.74 11.08
CA GLY A 87 -2.65 -12.45 11.61
C GLY A 87 -1.76 -13.67 11.84
N LYS A 88 -0.81 -13.56 12.79
CA LYS A 88 0.34 -14.48 12.89
C LYS A 88 0.06 -15.88 13.45
N LYS A 89 -1.19 -16.24 13.82
CA LYS A 89 -1.53 -17.55 14.43
C LYS A 89 -3.01 -17.94 14.26
N ASP A 90 -3.64 -17.65 13.13
CA ASP A 90 -5.00 -18.06 12.84
C ASP A 90 -5.17 -18.45 11.36
N GLY A 91 -6.38 -18.88 10.99
CA GLY A 91 -6.70 -19.33 9.64
C GLY A 91 -6.49 -20.83 9.40
N LEU A 92 -6.82 -21.28 8.19
CA LEU A 92 -6.82 -22.69 7.82
C LEU A 92 -5.44 -23.35 7.96
N ILE A 93 -4.36 -22.62 7.63
CA ILE A 93 -2.98 -23.13 7.78
C ILE A 93 -2.67 -23.45 9.26
N GLU A 94 -3.08 -22.58 10.18
CA GLU A 94 -2.82 -22.77 11.61
C GLU A 94 -3.72 -23.87 12.21
N GLU A 95 -4.99 -23.97 11.76
CA GLU A 95 -5.84 -25.10 12.13
C GLU A 95 -5.23 -26.45 11.68
N ILE A 96 -4.66 -26.51 10.46
CA ILE A 96 -3.93 -27.69 9.98
C ILE A 96 -2.69 -27.94 10.84
N ARG A 97 -1.92 -26.87 11.17
CA ARG A 97 -0.71 -26.95 11.99
C ARG A 97 -0.98 -27.59 13.35
N ASP A 98 -2.07 -27.20 14.02
CA ASP A 98 -2.46 -27.69 15.34
C ASP A 98 -2.86 -29.18 15.34
N LEU A 99 -3.34 -29.70 14.22
CA LEU A 99 -3.69 -31.11 14.06
C LEU A 99 -2.47 -32.03 13.86
N LEU A 100 -1.31 -31.48 13.51
CA LEU A 100 -0.07 -32.23 13.25
C LEU A 100 0.73 -32.42 14.55
N LYS A 101 0.96 -33.67 14.94
CA LYS A 101 1.57 -34.04 16.24
C LYS A 101 3.09 -33.90 16.29
N GLU A 102 3.80 -34.10 15.19
CA GLU A 102 5.26 -34.11 15.12
C GLU A 102 5.80 -32.79 14.53
N GLU A 103 6.67 -32.11 15.26
CA GLU A 103 7.16 -30.76 14.93
C GLU A 103 7.93 -30.71 13.59
N ILE A 104 8.78 -31.69 13.31
CA ILE A 104 9.55 -31.74 12.05
C ILE A 104 8.64 -31.99 10.84
N MET A 105 7.63 -32.86 10.99
CA MET A 105 6.65 -33.11 9.93
C MET A 105 5.73 -31.91 9.72
N ARG A 106 5.42 -31.17 10.80
CA ARG A 106 4.55 -30.00 10.77
C ARG A 106 5.07 -28.93 9.81
N ASP A 107 6.31 -28.46 9.96
CA ASP A 107 6.84 -27.41 9.10
C ASP A 107 6.98 -27.85 7.63
N SER A 108 7.35 -29.12 7.42
CA SER A 108 7.40 -29.71 6.07
C SER A 108 6.03 -29.85 5.41
N ILE A 109 4.96 -30.12 6.18
CA ILE A 109 3.60 -30.15 5.65
C ILE A 109 3.08 -28.75 5.38
N ILE A 110 3.24 -27.82 6.33
CA ILE A 110 2.73 -26.45 6.19
C ILE A 110 3.38 -25.70 5.03
N SER A 111 4.68 -25.89 4.80
CA SER A 111 5.38 -25.27 3.65
C SER A 111 4.88 -25.71 2.26
N ARG A 112 3.99 -26.70 2.19
CA ARG A 112 3.35 -27.16 0.95
C ARG A 112 1.96 -26.55 0.72
N ILE A 113 1.51 -25.68 1.62
CA ILE A 113 0.24 -24.96 1.52
C ILE A 113 0.53 -23.49 1.31
N GLU A 114 -0.09 -22.90 0.30
CA GLU A 114 -0.06 -21.47 0.04
C GLU A 114 -1.50 -20.96 -0.05
N ILE A 115 -1.81 -19.92 0.72
CA ILE A 115 -3.11 -19.25 0.69
C ILE A 115 -2.87 -17.79 0.36
N LYS A 116 -3.52 -17.28 -0.69
CA LYS A 116 -3.39 -15.88 -1.12
C LYS A 116 -4.76 -15.28 -1.42
N GLN A 117 -4.82 -13.96 -1.32
CA GLN A 117 -5.97 -13.19 -1.78
C GLN A 117 -5.80 -12.79 -3.26
N VAL A 118 -6.89 -12.91 -4.02
CA VAL A 118 -6.99 -12.45 -5.40
C VAL A 118 -7.63 -11.07 -5.45
N ASN A 119 -6.85 -10.06 -5.88
CA ASN A 119 -7.34 -8.68 -6.00
C ASN A 119 -7.88 -8.35 -7.41
N LEU A 120 -7.86 -9.33 -8.32
CA LEU A 120 -8.57 -9.27 -9.60
C LEU A 120 -9.95 -9.91 -9.48
N ARG A 121 -10.84 -9.54 -10.41
CA ARG A 121 -12.19 -10.12 -10.47
C ARG A 121 -12.17 -11.59 -10.85
N LEU A 122 -12.94 -12.42 -10.15
CA LEU A 122 -13.05 -13.86 -10.41
C LEU A 122 -14.38 -14.21 -11.11
N PRO A 123 -14.41 -14.27 -12.46
CA PRO A 123 -15.62 -14.64 -13.20
C PRO A 123 -16.01 -16.12 -13.06
N VAL A 124 -15.09 -16.97 -12.62
CA VAL A 124 -15.32 -18.41 -12.42
C VAL A 124 -14.55 -18.87 -11.18
N ASN A 125 -15.13 -19.82 -10.46
CA ASN A 125 -14.45 -20.57 -9.42
C ASN A 125 -13.98 -21.90 -9.99
N LEU A 126 -12.74 -22.28 -9.72
CA LEU A 126 -12.12 -23.49 -10.25
C LEU A 126 -11.54 -24.34 -9.13
N ILE A 127 -11.67 -25.66 -9.29
CA ILE A 127 -10.87 -26.63 -8.57
C ILE A 127 -10.05 -27.37 -9.62
N GLU A 128 -8.74 -27.44 -9.44
CA GLU A 128 -7.84 -28.25 -10.23
C GLU A 128 -7.12 -29.22 -9.30
N ALA A 129 -7.07 -30.50 -9.70
CA ALA A 129 -6.37 -31.54 -8.95
C ALA A 129 -5.70 -32.52 -9.94
N ASP A 130 -4.37 -32.57 -9.94
CA ASP A 130 -3.55 -33.39 -10.85
C ASP A 130 -4.01 -33.34 -12.33
N GLY A 131 -4.45 -32.16 -12.78
CA GLY A 131 -4.92 -31.90 -14.13
C GLY A 131 -6.40 -32.15 -14.38
N ASP A 132 -7.16 -32.73 -13.45
CA ASP A 132 -8.62 -32.71 -13.50
C ASP A 132 -9.17 -31.38 -13.02
N ILE A 133 -10.21 -30.88 -13.68
CA ILE A 133 -10.73 -29.54 -13.43
C ILE A 133 -12.24 -29.59 -13.26
N TRP A 134 -12.71 -28.86 -12.26
CA TRP A 134 -14.11 -28.58 -12.02
C TRP A 134 -14.31 -27.07 -12.04
N CYS A 135 -15.42 -26.65 -12.65
CA CYS A 135 -15.74 -25.25 -12.85
C CYS A 135 -17.10 -24.94 -12.25
N CYS A 136 -17.19 -23.83 -11.52
CA CYS A 136 -18.43 -23.21 -11.07
C CYS A 136 -18.43 -21.77 -11.62
N ILE A 137 -19.44 -21.42 -12.42
CA ILE A 137 -19.54 -20.09 -13.01
C ILE A 137 -20.09 -19.13 -11.95
N THR A 138 -19.42 -18.00 -11.74
CA THR A 138 -19.90 -16.94 -10.85
C THR A 138 -21.00 -16.17 -11.58
N THR A 139 -22.23 -16.24 -11.07
CA THR A 139 -23.40 -15.57 -11.66
C THR A 139 -23.98 -14.56 -10.66
N ASP A 140 -25.30 -14.37 -10.64
CA ASP A 140 -26.05 -13.47 -9.77
C ASP A 140 -26.46 -14.10 -8.43
N PHE A 141 -25.98 -15.29 -8.12
CA PHE A 141 -26.07 -15.88 -6.79
C PHE A 141 -24.74 -16.50 -6.36
N ALA A 142 -24.54 -16.63 -5.05
CA ALA A 142 -23.40 -17.35 -4.52
C ALA A 142 -23.56 -18.84 -4.84
N GLY A 143 -22.67 -19.38 -5.67
CA GLY A 143 -22.65 -20.80 -6.01
C GLY A 143 -22.47 -21.67 -4.76
N ASP A 144 -22.76 -22.96 -4.90
CA ASP A 144 -22.44 -23.98 -3.91
C ASP A 144 -21.63 -25.12 -4.57
N ILE A 145 -21.30 -26.14 -3.79
CA ILE A 145 -20.54 -27.28 -4.28
C ILE A 145 -21.23 -28.03 -5.43
N ASP A 146 -22.57 -28.02 -5.47
CA ASP A 146 -23.34 -28.72 -6.49
C ASP A 146 -23.38 -27.94 -7.82
N CYS A 147 -22.96 -26.67 -7.81
CA CYS A 147 -22.77 -25.86 -9.01
C CYS A 147 -21.49 -26.22 -9.80
N TYR A 148 -20.58 -27.01 -9.22
CA TYR A 148 -19.37 -27.45 -9.91
C TYR A 148 -19.65 -28.59 -10.89
N PHE A 149 -19.15 -28.44 -12.12
CA PHE A 149 -19.17 -29.51 -13.12
C PHE A 149 -17.75 -29.82 -13.60
N ASN A 150 -17.49 -31.12 -13.84
CA ASN A 150 -16.21 -31.58 -14.36
C ASN A 150 -16.05 -31.20 -15.85
N VAL A 151 -14.91 -30.60 -16.21
CA VAL A 151 -14.63 -30.16 -17.58
C VAL A 151 -13.65 -31.08 -18.33
N SER A 152 -13.20 -32.18 -17.72
CA SER A 152 -12.19 -33.08 -18.28
C SER A 152 -12.61 -33.69 -19.62
N ASN A 153 -13.92 -33.83 -19.87
CA ASN A 153 -14.46 -34.33 -21.14
C ASN A 153 -14.47 -33.28 -22.29
N ASN A 154 -14.08 -32.03 -22.03
CA ASN A 154 -14.00 -30.97 -23.04
C ASN A 154 -12.57 -30.39 -23.10
N PRO A 155 -11.69 -30.93 -23.98
CA PRO A 155 -10.27 -30.54 -24.02
C PRO A 155 -10.04 -29.05 -24.29
N ARG A 156 -10.87 -28.41 -25.11
CA ARG A 156 -10.74 -26.98 -25.42
C ARG A 156 -11.04 -26.12 -24.20
N LEU A 157 -12.15 -26.41 -23.51
CA LEU A 157 -12.52 -25.68 -22.29
C LEU A 157 -11.49 -25.95 -21.18
N LYS A 158 -11.08 -27.21 -21.00
CA LYS A 158 -10.02 -27.61 -20.06
C LYS A 158 -8.74 -26.79 -20.27
N ASN A 159 -8.23 -26.73 -21.50
CA ASN A 159 -7.00 -25.98 -21.80
C ASN A 159 -7.15 -24.48 -21.55
N ASN A 160 -8.32 -23.90 -21.85
CA ASN A 160 -8.58 -22.49 -21.55
C ASN A 160 -8.59 -22.23 -20.03
N LEU A 161 -9.21 -23.11 -19.25
CA LEU A 161 -9.27 -22.98 -17.79
C LEU A 161 -7.90 -23.22 -17.14
N LEU A 162 -7.08 -24.13 -17.66
CA LEU A 162 -5.68 -24.25 -17.24
C LEU A 162 -4.88 -22.99 -17.53
N GLY A 163 -5.06 -22.39 -18.71
CA GLY A 163 -4.43 -21.10 -19.05
C GLY A 163 -4.90 -19.96 -18.14
N PHE A 164 -6.16 -20.01 -17.69
CA PHE A 164 -6.70 -19.08 -16.71
C PHE A 164 -6.04 -19.27 -15.33
N ILE A 165 -5.92 -20.51 -14.85
CA ILE A 165 -5.20 -20.81 -13.60
C ILE A 165 -3.74 -20.34 -13.71
N ASP A 166 -3.03 -20.67 -14.79
CA ASP A 166 -1.65 -20.18 -15.02
C ASP A 166 -1.57 -18.65 -15.01
N TYR A 167 -2.55 -17.94 -15.59
CA TYR A 167 -2.58 -16.48 -15.54
C TYR A 167 -2.59 -15.96 -14.09
N TYR A 168 -3.42 -16.52 -13.21
CA TYR A 168 -3.52 -16.10 -11.81
C TYR A 168 -2.33 -16.53 -10.96
N THR A 169 -1.73 -17.69 -11.22
CA THR A 169 -0.63 -18.21 -10.40
C THR A 169 0.74 -17.70 -10.84
N ASN A 170 0.88 -17.24 -12.09
CA ASN A 170 2.15 -16.78 -12.64
C ASN A 170 2.46 -15.33 -12.25
N LYS A 171 3.54 -15.14 -11.48
CA LYS A 171 4.05 -13.83 -11.02
C LYS A 171 4.45 -12.85 -12.13
N SER A 172 4.58 -13.29 -13.38
CA SER A 172 4.83 -12.38 -14.53
C SER A 172 3.54 -11.94 -15.24
N LYS A 173 2.39 -12.49 -14.84
CA LYS A 173 1.07 -12.27 -15.42
C LYS A 173 0.12 -11.71 -14.35
N GLY A 174 -1.02 -12.38 -14.10
CA GLY A 174 -2.00 -12.00 -13.08
C GLY A 174 -1.51 -12.20 -11.64
N GLY A 175 -0.49 -13.04 -11.44
CA GLY A 175 0.06 -13.32 -10.12
C GLY A 175 0.66 -12.11 -9.39
N ILE A 176 0.96 -10.99 -10.10
CA ILE A 176 1.38 -9.73 -9.47
C ILE A 176 0.27 -9.06 -8.66
N TYR A 177 -0.99 -9.44 -8.87
CA TYR A 177 -2.15 -8.88 -8.18
C TYR A 177 -2.63 -9.77 -7.02
N LEU A 178 -1.87 -10.81 -6.67
CA LEU A 178 -2.12 -11.59 -5.47
C LEU A 178 -1.49 -10.90 -4.26
N SER A 179 -2.15 -10.94 -3.11
CA SER A 179 -1.59 -10.49 -1.83
C SER A 179 -1.54 -11.60 -0.80
N GLU A 180 -0.52 -11.52 0.04
CA GLU A 180 -0.45 -12.27 1.30
C GLU A 180 -1.39 -11.66 2.36
N PRO A 181 -1.78 -12.42 3.40
CA PRO A 181 -2.47 -11.87 4.56
C PRO A 181 -1.71 -10.68 5.15
N GLY A 182 -2.41 -9.55 5.33
CA GLY A 182 -1.84 -8.34 5.91
C GLY A 182 -0.85 -7.58 5.00
N GLU A 183 -0.72 -7.94 3.72
CA GLU A 183 0.04 -7.11 2.78
C GLU A 183 -0.68 -5.76 2.54
N GLU A 184 0.11 -4.69 2.45
CA GLU A 184 -0.39 -3.34 2.19
C GLU A 184 -1.10 -3.25 0.82
N LEU A 185 -2.37 -2.88 0.86
CA LEU A 185 -3.21 -2.66 -0.32
C LEU A 185 -3.47 -1.18 -0.53
N ILE A 186 -3.40 -0.72 -1.77
CA ILE A 186 -3.61 0.69 -2.14
C ILE A 186 -4.56 0.81 -3.32
N LEU A 187 -5.21 1.98 -3.44
CA LEU A 187 -6.13 2.24 -4.55
C LEU A 187 -5.34 2.55 -5.84
N LEU A 188 -5.72 1.87 -6.92
CA LEU A 188 -5.17 2.03 -8.25
C LEU A 188 -6.01 3.02 -9.05
N TYR A 189 -5.33 3.95 -9.72
CA TYR A 189 -5.95 4.99 -10.54
C TYR A 189 -5.53 4.87 -11.99
N ASP A 190 -6.48 5.04 -12.91
CA ASP A 190 -6.18 5.13 -14.33
C ASP A 190 -5.56 6.48 -14.73
N HIS A 191 -5.28 6.62 -16.03
CA HIS A 191 -4.68 7.84 -16.60
C HIS A 191 -5.55 9.10 -16.46
N ASN A 192 -6.85 8.95 -16.20
CA ASN A 192 -7.76 10.06 -15.95
C ASN A 192 -7.93 10.36 -14.45
N GLY A 193 -7.19 9.67 -13.58
CA GLY A 193 -7.34 9.78 -12.13
C GLY A 193 -8.62 9.14 -11.61
N ILE A 194 -9.21 8.19 -12.35
CA ILE A 194 -10.38 7.45 -11.91
C ILE A 194 -9.93 6.19 -11.14
N PRO A 195 -10.42 5.95 -9.92
CA PRO A 195 -10.09 4.74 -9.17
C PRO A 195 -10.65 3.50 -9.89
N ARG A 196 -9.85 2.43 -10.00
CA ARG A 196 -10.20 1.19 -10.72
C ARG A 196 -10.22 -0.05 -9.85
N GLY A 197 -9.65 -0.01 -8.66
CA GLY A 197 -9.65 -1.12 -7.73
C GLY A 197 -8.56 -1.00 -6.68
N ILE A 198 -8.58 -1.93 -5.74
CA ILE A 198 -7.64 -2.01 -4.61
C ILE A 198 -6.69 -3.16 -4.91
N TYR A 199 -5.37 -2.89 -4.86
CA TYR A 199 -4.35 -3.86 -5.28
C TYR A 199 -3.13 -3.83 -4.35
N PRO A 200 -2.31 -4.90 -4.33
CA PRO A 200 -1.09 -4.93 -3.55
C PRO A 200 -0.12 -3.83 -3.99
N ARG A 201 0.49 -3.11 -3.05
CA ARG A 201 1.48 -2.06 -3.36
C ARG A 201 2.61 -2.56 -4.27
N SER A 202 2.95 -3.84 -4.17
CA SER A 202 4.00 -4.50 -4.94
C SER A 202 3.70 -4.57 -6.46
N CYS A 203 2.44 -4.48 -6.89
CA CYS A 203 2.06 -4.61 -8.30
C CYS A 203 2.38 -3.36 -9.15
N PHE A 204 2.53 -2.18 -8.53
CA PHE A 204 2.60 -0.90 -9.24
C PHE A 204 3.92 -0.63 -9.96
N TYR A 205 4.99 -1.36 -9.63
CA TYR A 205 6.31 -1.16 -10.23
C TYR A 205 6.41 -1.63 -11.70
N THR A 206 5.33 -2.17 -12.26
CA THR A 206 5.26 -2.73 -13.63
C THR A 206 3.98 -2.38 -14.37
N THR A 207 3.20 -1.41 -13.89
CA THR A 207 1.91 -1.04 -14.51
C THR A 207 1.92 0.40 -15.01
N ALA A 208 1.09 0.69 -16.01
CA ALA A 208 0.84 2.05 -16.48
C ALA A 208 -0.13 2.82 -15.56
N PHE A 209 -0.59 2.19 -14.47
CA PHE A 209 -1.54 2.76 -13.55
C PHE A 209 -0.82 3.56 -12.46
N SER A 210 -1.47 4.63 -12.02
CA SER A 210 -0.93 5.49 -10.98
C SER A 210 -1.37 5.04 -9.60
N ARG A 211 -0.46 5.21 -8.63
CA ARG A 211 -0.79 5.19 -7.21
C ARG A 211 -0.88 6.63 -6.70
N TYR A 212 -1.83 6.88 -5.80
CA TYR A 212 -1.98 8.19 -5.18
C TYR A 212 -1.06 8.28 -3.96
N SER A 213 -0.30 9.37 -3.90
CA SER A 213 0.57 9.73 -2.79
C SER A 213 0.41 11.19 -2.42
N ILE A 214 1.10 11.60 -1.37
CA ILE A 214 1.29 13.01 -1.04
C ILE A 214 2.78 13.36 -1.12
N TRP A 215 3.07 14.62 -1.44
CA TRP A 215 4.36 15.23 -1.23
C TRP A 215 4.21 16.32 -0.19
N GLY A 216 4.88 16.19 0.95
CA GLY A 216 4.91 17.23 1.98
C GLY A 216 6.28 17.88 2.11
N PHE A 217 6.28 19.21 2.18
CA PHE A 217 7.48 20.02 2.36
C PHE A 217 7.39 20.80 3.67
N VAL A 218 8.27 20.52 4.60
CA VAL A 218 8.32 21.12 5.93
C VAL A 218 9.33 22.24 5.94
N PHE A 219 8.88 23.45 6.28
CA PHE A 219 9.71 24.63 6.43
C PHE A 219 9.84 25.01 7.90
N ASN A 220 11.06 25.35 8.32
CA ASN A 220 11.27 25.99 9.62
C ASN A 220 10.95 27.49 9.56
N ARG A 221 11.03 28.22 10.69
CA ARG A 221 10.66 29.64 10.74
C ARG A 221 11.62 30.57 10.00
N LYS A 222 12.80 30.05 9.64
CA LYS A 222 13.79 30.74 8.80
C LYS A 222 13.53 30.54 7.30
N GLY A 223 12.49 29.78 6.94
CA GLY A 223 12.18 29.41 5.55
C GLY A 223 13.14 28.39 4.97
N GLU A 224 13.88 27.64 5.80
CA GLU A 224 14.71 26.51 5.34
C GLU A 224 13.83 25.27 5.19
N LEU A 225 14.06 24.50 4.13
CA LEU A 225 13.37 23.26 3.83
C LEU A 225 14.05 22.10 4.58
N LEU A 226 13.24 21.27 5.23
CA LEU A 226 13.69 20.00 5.78
C LEU A 226 13.76 18.93 4.68
N LEU A 227 14.87 18.22 4.60
CA LEU A 227 15.03 17.03 3.76
C LEU A 227 15.21 15.81 4.65
N HIS A 228 14.71 14.67 4.18
CA HIS A 228 14.79 13.38 4.83
C HIS A 228 15.68 12.46 3.99
N GLN A 229 16.74 11.90 4.59
CA GLN A 229 17.48 10.80 4.00
C GLN A 229 16.81 9.47 4.36
N ARG A 230 16.26 8.78 3.36
CA ARG A 230 15.57 7.49 3.54
C ARG A 230 16.48 6.49 4.23
N SER A 231 15.94 5.75 5.19
CA SER A 231 16.71 4.73 5.92
C SER A 231 17.31 3.67 5.00
N THR A 232 18.41 3.07 5.45
CA THR A 232 19.11 1.97 4.76
C THR A 232 18.58 0.60 5.18
N ASN A 233 17.53 0.56 6.01
CA ASN A 233 16.89 -0.68 6.46
C ASN A 233 16.38 -1.50 5.26
N LYS A 234 16.54 -2.82 5.34
CA LYS A 234 16.06 -3.78 4.33
C LYS A 234 14.54 -3.72 4.12
N ASN A 235 13.78 -3.25 5.11
CA ASN A 235 12.32 -3.11 4.97
C ASN A 235 11.92 -2.01 3.97
N ILE A 236 12.79 -1.02 3.73
CA ILE A 236 12.54 0.00 2.71
C ILE A 236 12.80 -0.61 1.34
N LYS A 237 11.77 -0.73 0.51
CA LYS A 237 11.89 -1.41 -0.80
C LYS A 237 12.61 -0.56 -1.84
N ASP A 238 12.49 0.77 -1.76
CA ASP A 238 12.99 1.70 -2.76
C ASP A 238 13.64 2.97 -2.19
N GLY A 239 14.69 3.44 -2.88
CA GLY A 239 15.39 4.69 -2.59
C GLY A 239 16.22 4.68 -1.30
N ARG A 240 16.68 3.51 -0.83
CA ARG A 240 17.46 3.40 0.42
C ARG A 240 18.65 4.35 0.42
N GLY A 241 18.80 5.15 1.48
CA GLY A 241 19.92 6.06 1.67
C GLY A 241 19.89 7.33 0.79
N LEU A 242 18.86 7.54 -0.03
CA LEU A 242 18.72 8.74 -0.85
C LEU A 242 18.03 9.86 -0.09
N TRP A 243 18.42 11.08 -0.38
CA TRP A 243 17.74 12.28 0.07
C TRP A 243 16.43 12.47 -0.70
N ASP A 244 15.35 12.72 0.03
CA ASP A 244 13.99 12.88 -0.45
C ASP A 244 13.39 14.18 0.13
N LYS A 245 12.18 14.50 -0.29
CA LYS A 245 11.31 15.52 0.31
C LYS A 245 11.12 15.28 1.82
N SER A 246 10.56 16.26 2.53
CA SER A 246 10.42 16.20 3.99
C SER A 246 9.58 15.01 4.44
N ILE A 247 8.42 14.81 3.81
CA ILE A 247 7.50 13.69 4.10
C ILE A 247 6.83 13.19 2.82
N GLY A 248 6.50 11.91 2.76
CA GLY A 248 5.54 11.43 1.78
C GLY A 248 5.28 9.93 1.80
N GLY A 249 4.00 9.59 1.74
CA GLY A 249 3.53 8.22 1.60
C GLY A 249 2.31 8.11 0.71
N HIS A 250 1.72 6.92 0.74
CA HIS A 250 0.56 6.55 -0.08
C HIS A 250 -0.73 7.00 0.63
N VAL A 251 -1.73 7.38 -0.16
CA VAL A 251 -3.07 7.61 0.37
C VAL A 251 -3.68 6.26 0.68
N GLU A 252 -3.93 5.99 1.97
CA GLU A 252 -4.50 4.72 2.40
C GLU A 252 -5.98 4.62 2.06
N LEU A 253 -6.50 3.40 2.05
CA LEU A 253 -7.93 3.15 1.77
C LEU A 253 -8.85 3.78 2.81
N LEU A 254 -8.39 3.90 4.05
CA LEU A 254 -9.14 4.46 5.18
C LEU A 254 -9.01 5.98 5.26
N ASP A 255 -8.07 6.58 4.52
CA ASP A 255 -7.89 8.03 4.50
C ASP A 255 -9.05 8.66 3.72
N THR A 256 -9.91 9.42 4.39
CA THR A 256 -11.05 10.08 3.74
C THR A 256 -10.62 11.26 2.86
N SER A 257 -9.35 11.69 2.94
CA SER A 257 -8.78 12.77 2.13
C SER A 257 -7.25 12.73 2.15
N THR A 258 -6.62 13.30 1.12
CA THR A 258 -5.16 13.41 1.04
C THR A 258 -4.57 14.35 2.09
N SER A 259 -5.36 15.26 2.69
CA SER A 259 -4.91 16.11 3.80
C SER A 259 -4.74 15.29 5.09
N LEU A 260 -5.63 14.33 5.35
CA LEU A 260 -5.46 13.41 6.48
C LEU A 260 -4.24 12.52 6.28
N THR A 261 -4.01 12.03 5.06
CA THR A 261 -2.76 11.34 4.71
C THR A 261 -1.55 12.22 5.01
N ALA A 262 -1.56 13.48 4.59
CA ALA A 262 -0.44 14.39 4.81
C ALA A 262 -0.17 14.66 6.30
N GLU A 263 -1.22 14.79 7.12
CA GLU A 263 -1.11 14.86 8.59
C GLU A 263 -0.53 13.57 9.17
N ARG A 264 -0.95 12.41 8.67
CA ARG A 264 -0.49 11.11 9.13
C ARG A 264 0.99 10.88 8.82
N GLU A 265 1.39 11.09 7.58
CA GLU A 265 2.78 10.98 7.14
C GLU A 265 3.68 11.98 7.87
N LEU A 266 3.19 13.19 8.18
CA LEU A 266 3.94 14.14 9.01
C LEU A 266 4.24 13.54 10.39
N ILE A 267 3.24 12.94 11.02
CA ILE A 267 3.40 12.39 12.37
C ILE A 267 4.31 11.15 12.36
N GLU A 268 4.09 10.23 11.43
CA GLU A 268 4.84 8.98 11.32
C GLU A 268 6.32 9.23 11.01
N GLU A 269 6.62 10.10 10.04
CA GLU A 269 8.01 10.36 9.64
C GLU A 269 8.77 11.24 10.64
N MET A 270 8.11 12.22 11.26
CA MET A 270 8.79 13.19 12.13
C MET A 270 8.83 12.78 13.60
N PHE A 271 7.90 11.95 14.07
CA PHE A 271 7.76 11.68 15.50
C PHE A 271 7.60 10.20 15.83
N LEU A 272 6.80 9.46 15.08
CA LEU A 272 6.45 8.07 15.42
C LEU A 272 6.48 7.08 14.26
N PRO A 273 7.68 6.58 13.96
CA PRO A 273 7.95 5.49 13.01
C PRO A 273 7.20 4.18 13.24
N GLN A 274 6.59 3.98 14.41
CA GLN A 274 6.05 2.69 14.85
C GLN A 274 4.64 2.75 15.48
N ALA A 275 3.93 3.88 15.44
CA ALA A 275 2.67 4.01 16.18
C ALA A 275 1.42 4.05 15.28
N GLU A 276 0.43 3.23 15.61
CA GLU A 276 -0.96 3.48 15.22
C GLU A 276 -1.41 4.83 15.80
N TYR A 277 -2.18 5.58 15.01
CA TYR A 277 -2.71 6.89 15.36
C TYR A 277 -3.46 6.86 16.71
N THR A 278 -2.84 7.31 17.81
CA THR A 278 -3.54 7.42 19.09
C THR A 278 -3.94 8.86 19.41
N LYS A 279 -5.12 9.01 19.99
CA LYS A 279 -5.69 10.30 20.47
C LYS A 279 -4.79 11.03 21.48
N TYR A 280 -3.89 10.31 22.14
CA TYR A 280 -2.99 10.85 23.16
C TYR A 280 -1.81 11.65 22.54
N LEU A 281 -1.44 11.40 21.29
CA LEU A 281 -0.33 12.09 20.63
C LEU A 281 -0.63 13.52 20.19
N ARG A 282 -1.88 13.80 19.81
CA ARG A 282 -2.33 15.17 19.53
C ARG A 282 -2.13 16.09 20.74
N ALA A 283 -2.13 15.54 21.97
CA ALA A 283 -1.94 16.33 23.17
C ALA A 283 -0.49 16.82 23.35
N ASP A 284 0.50 16.07 22.85
CA ASP A 284 1.93 16.42 22.97
C ASP A 284 2.49 17.13 21.72
N LEU A 285 1.82 17.03 20.57
CA LEU A 285 2.29 17.57 19.27
C LEU A 285 1.73 18.93 18.88
N GLY A 286 0.87 19.54 19.69
CA GLY A 286 0.04 20.66 19.24
C GLY A 286 -0.93 20.23 18.13
N ASP A 287 -1.80 21.15 17.71
CA ASP A 287 -2.73 20.85 16.63
C ASP A 287 -2.06 21.09 15.26
N ILE A 288 -2.43 20.28 14.24
CA ILE A 288 -2.10 20.58 12.84
C ILE A 288 -3.25 21.43 12.28
N ILE A 289 -2.97 22.71 12.06
CA ILE A 289 -3.97 23.68 11.61
C ILE A 289 -3.96 23.77 10.09
N HIS A 290 -5.07 23.34 9.48
CA HIS A 290 -5.27 23.36 8.04
C HIS A 290 -5.75 24.74 7.55
N PHE A 291 -4.88 25.52 6.91
CA PHE A 291 -5.23 26.85 6.40
C PHE A 291 -5.85 26.85 4.99
N GLY A 292 -6.06 25.68 4.40
CA GLY A 292 -6.62 25.57 3.05
C GLY A 292 -5.55 25.62 1.97
N GLU A 293 -5.91 26.18 0.83
CA GLU A 293 -5.00 26.39 -0.29
C GLU A 293 -4.06 27.59 -0.02
N TRP A 294 -2.76 27.39 -0.25
CA TRP A 294 -1.81 28.50 -0.26
C TRP A 294 -1.91 29.26 -1.59
N ASN A 295 -2.64 30.37 -1.56
CA ASN A 295 -2.82 31.24 -2.71
C ASN A 295 -2.39 32.68 -2.38
N PRO A 296 -1.14 33.07 -2.69
CA PRO A 296 -0.64 34.41 -2.39
C PRO A 296 -1.37 35.52 -3.15
N ARG A 297 -2.02 35.21 -4.30
CA ARG A 297 -2.78 36.19 -5.09
C ARG A 297 -4.15 36.51 -4.50
N LYS A 298 -4.82 35.51 -3.90
CA LYS A 298 -6.19 35.65 -3.36
C LYS A 298 -6.22 36.07 -1.89
N ARG A 299 -5.12 35.93 -1.15
CA ARG A 299 -5.07 36.24 0.29
C ARG A 299 -3.95 37.25 0.57
N PRO A 300 -4.25 38.56 0.66
CA PRO A 300 -3.23 39.55 0.98
C PRO A 300 -2.58 39.24 2.34
N GLU A 301 -1.25 39.28 2.37
CA GLU A 301 -0.38 38.80 3.46
C GLU A 301 -0.74 39.31 4.86
N ARG A 302 -1.39 40.49 4.96
CA ARG A 302 -1.83 41.08 6.22
C ARG A 302 -2.88 40.26 6.97
N ALA A 303 -3.73 39.50 6.27
CA ALA A 303 -4.73 38.64 6.91
C ALA A 303 -4.09 37.44 7.62
N PHE A 304 -2.95 36.95 7.12
CA PHE A 304 -2.28 35.77 7.69
C PHE A 304 -1.55 36.09 8.99
N ARG A 305 -0.87 37.23 9.11
CA ARG A 305 -0.16 37.57 10.36
C ARG A 305 -1.11 37.58 11.56
N GLY A 306 -2.31 38.15 11.41
CA GLY A 306 -3.32 38.13 12.47
C GLY A 306 -3.82 36.72 12.81
N ALA A 307 -4.00 35.86 11.80
CA ALA A 307 -4.42 34.48 12.02
C ALA A 307 -3.32 33.62 12.68
N PHE A 308 -2.05 33.88 12.36
CA PHE A 308 -0.89 33.19 12.94
C PHE A 308 -0.58 33.66 14.37
N ALA A 309 -0.92 34.89 14.73
CA ALA A 309 -0.75 35.41 16.09
C ALA A 309 -1.62 34.68 17.14
N GLY A 310 -2.67 33.97 16.70
CA GLY A 310 -3.53 33.16 17.58
C GLY A 310 -3.10 31.71 17.71
N LEU A 311 -2.04 31.28 17.01
CA LEU A 311 -1.53 29.91 17.08
C LEU A 311 -0.67 29.72 18.34
N SER A 312 -0.70 28.51 18.88
CA SER A 312 0.21 28.11 19.95
C SER A 312 1.64 27.93 19.43
N ASP A 313 2.63 27.99 20.33
CA ASP A 313 4.04 27.70 20.01
C ASP A 313 4.30 26.23 19.62
N TYR A 314 3.25 25.40 19.65
CA TYR A 314 3.29 23.98 19.34
C TYR A 314 2.51 23.65 18.06
N ASP A 315 1.74 24.59 17.51
CA ASP A 315 0.86 24.31 16.37
C ASP A 315 1.63 24.23 15.05
N TRP A 316 1.38 23.14 14.32
CA TRP A 316 1.86 22.97 12.96
C TRP A 316 0.89 23.65 12.00
N VAL A 317 1.42 24.29 10.96
CA VAL A 317 0.57 24.87 9.92
C VAL A 317 0.69 24.06 8.64
N MET A 318 -0.46 23.72 8.06
CA MET A 318 -0.53 22.99 6.80
C MET A 318 -1.31 23.79 5.74
N PHE A 319 -0.78 23.81 4.53
CA PHE A 319 -1.44 24.30 3.33
C PHE A 319 -1.41 23.25 2.24
N ARG A 320 -2.42 23.27 1.37
CA ARG A 320 -2.36 22.61 0.06
C ARG A 320 -1.80 23.58 -0.98
N ALA A 321 -0.82 23.17 -1.75
CA ALA A 321 -0.28 24.01 -2.83
C ALA A 321 -1.29 24.16 -3.97
N VAL A 322 -1.13 25.22 -4.78
CA VAL A 322 -1.93 25.45 -5.98
C VAL A 322 -1.05 25.60 -7.21
N ASP A 323 -1.60 25.28 -8.38
CA ASP A 323 -0.95 25.47 -9.68
C ASP A 323 -1.02 26.94 -10.16
N SER A 324 -0.45 27.21 -11.33
CA SER A 324 -0.47 28.55 -11.94
C SER A 324 -1.88 29.08 -12.27
N ASN A 325 -2.88 28.18 -12.34
CA ASN A 325 -4.29 28.49 -12.56
C ASN A 325 -5.08 28.62 -11.25
N ASN A 326 -4.43 28.48 -10.09
CA ASN A 326 -5.04 28.44 -8.76
C ASN A 326 -5.91 27.21 -8.48
N ASN A 327 -5.71 26.10 -9.19
CA ASN A 327 -6.32 24.82 -8.83
C ASN A 327 -5.43 24.11 -7.80
N PRO A 328 -6.00 23.23 -6.95
CA PRO A 328 -5.19 22.37 -6.09
C PRO A 328 -4.11 21.64 -6.89
N LEU A 329 -2.87 21.72 -6.43
CA LEU A 329 -1.75 21.15 -7.14
C LEU A 329 -1.70 19.64 -6.95
N THR A 330 -1.91 18.92 -8.06
CA THR A 330 -1.71 17.48 -8.16
C THR A 330 -0.78 17.19 -9.32
N GLU A 331 0.39 16.61 -9.03
CA GLU A 331 1.36 16.19 -10.04
C GLU A 331 1.09 14.75 -10.47
N THR A 332 1.10 14.45 -11.77
CA THR A 332 1.07 13.06 -12.25
C THR A 332 2.25 12.80 -13.15
N ARG A 333 3.14 11.89 -12.75
CA ARG A 333 4.37 11.61 -13.48
C ARG A 333 4.86 10.18 -13.35
N VAL A 334 5.70 9.78 -14.29
CA VAL A 334 6.53 8.58 -14.17
C VAL A 334 7.77 8.94 -13.36
N SER A 335 8.08 8.14 -12.35
CA SER A 335 9.28 8.26 -11.52
C SER A 335 10.14 7.00 -11.60
N ASP A 336 11.44 7.20 -11.76
CA ASP A 336 12.43 6.12 -11.69
C ASP A 336 12.71 5.77 -10.21
N ARG A 337 12.43 4.53 -9.83
CA ARG A 337 12.64 4.02 -8.46
C ARG A 337 13.81 3.05 -8.44
N ARG A 338 14.79 3.34 -7.59
CA ARG A 338 15.90 2.43 -7.29
C ARG A 338 15.42 1.40 -6.28
N VAL A 339 15.10 0.20 -6.76
CA VAL A 339 14.59 -0.91 -5.96
C VAL A 339 15.72 -1.88 -5.66
N HIS A 340 15.88 -2.23 -4.40
CA HIS A 340 16.83 -3.24 -3.96
C HIS A 340 16.14 -4.59 -3.92
N ASP A 341 16.70 -5.59 -4.61
CA ASP A 341 16.25 -6.97 -4.45
C ASP A 341 16.78 -7.61 -3.15
N ASP A 342 16.41 -8.87 -2.91
CA ASP A 342 16.80 -9.62 -1.70
C ASP A 342 18.32 -9.82 -1.60
N ASN A 343 19.03 -9.77 -2.73
CA ASN A 343 20.49 -9.83 -2.82
C ASN A 343 21.14 -8.43 -2.78
N ASN A 344 20.36 -7.39 -2.48
CA ASN A 344 20.75 -5.99 -2.46
C ASN A 344 21.23 -5.46 -3.82
N LYS A 345 20.93 -6.15 -4.92
CA LYS A 345 21.17 -5.66 -6.27
C LYS A 345 20.15 -4.57 -6.58
N ILE A 346 20.65 -3.47 -7.14
CA ILE A 346 19.82 -2.33 -7.49
C ILE A 346 19.25 -2.54 -8.89
N THR A 347 17.93 -2.39 -9.01
CA THR A 347 17.21 -2.32 -10.28
C THR A 347 16.46 -1.01 -10.36
N ILE A 348 16.35 -0.44 -11.56
CA ILE A 348 15.52 0.74 -11.79
C ILE A 348 14.15 0.24 -12.27
N LYS A 349 13.10 0.64 -11.57
CA LYS A 349 11.71 0.37 -11.96
C LYS A 349 10.96 1.68 -12.11
N GLN A 350 10.13 1.77 -13.13
CA GLN A 350 9.29 2.94 -13.34
C GLN A 350 7.98 2.79 -12.58
N THR A 351 7.51 3.87 -12.00
CA THR A 351 6.20 3.91 -11.34
C THR A 351 5.51 5.22 -11.63
N VAL A 352 4.22 5.14 -11.95
CA VAL A 352 3.39 6.33 -12.13
C VAL A 352 2.87 6.77 -10.77
N PHE A 353 3.17 7.99 -10.38
CA PHE A 353 2.63 8.62 -9.17
C PHE A 353 1.65 9.71 -9.55
N ARG A 354 0.58 9.80 -8.77
CA ARG A 354 -0.29 10.97 -8.67
C ARG A 354 -0.09 11.54 -7.28
N SER A 355 0.43 12.75 -7.14
CA SER A 355 0.79 13.34 -5.85
C SER A 355 0.12 14.67 -5.60
N ASP A 356 -0.64 14.76 -4.52
CA ASP A 356 -1.06 16.07 -4.00
C ASP A 356 0.09 16.71 -3.23
N VAL A 357 0.27 18.02 -3.39
CA VAL A 357 1.38 18.76 -2.80
C VAL A 357 0.93 19.57 -1.59
N TYR A 358 1.58 19.34 -0.45
CA TYR A 358 1.34 19.99 0.82
C TYR A 358 2.58 20.74 1.32
N LEU A 359 2.33 21.89 1.94
CA LEU A 359 3.35 22.79 2.46
C LEU A 359 3.11 22.97 3.96
N PHE A 360 4.12 22.71 4.75
CA PHE A 360 4.06 22.72 6.21
C PHE A 360 4.99 23.79 6.76
N ILE A 361 4.58 24.40 7.88
CA ILE A 361 5.40 25.29 8.68
C ILE A 361 5.50 24.69 10.06
N ALA A 362 6.72 24.38 10.47
CA ALA A 362 6.98 23.86 11.79
C ALA A 362 6.73 24.92 12.88
N PRO A 363 6.38 24.50 14.12
CA PRO A 363 6.26 25.43 15.23
C PRO A 363 7.60 26.13 15.53
N PRO A 364 7.58 27.33 16.14
CA PRO A 364 8.81 28.01 16.52
C PRO A 364 9.63 27.13 17.48
N ASN A 365 10.95 27.14 17.30
CA ASN A 365 11.91 26.41 18.13
C ASN A 365 11.84 24.87 18.05
N TYR A 366 11.14 24.30 17.07
CA TYR A 366 11.07 22.84 16.86
C TYR A 366 12.21 22.29 16.00
N ILE A 367 12.50 22.97 14.88
CA ILE A 367 13.52 22.56 13.91
C ILE A 367 14.29 23.78 13.38
N ASP A 368 14.53 24.78 14.22
CA ASP A 368 15.28 25.98 13.83
C ASP A 368 16.80 25.83 14.00
N THR A 369 17.23 24.80 14.72
CA THR A 369 18.63 24.47 14.96
C THR A 369 18.88 22.98 14.80
N TYR A 370 20.13 22.62 14.49
CA TYR A 370 20.53 21.21 14.40
C TYR A 370 20.27 20.44 15.70
N GLY A 371 20.46 21.07 16.86
CA GLY A 371 20.20 20.45 18.16
C GLY A 371 18.72 20.14 18.40
N GLN A 372 17.82 21.05 18.01
CA GLN A 372 16.38 20.83 18.09
C GLN A 372 15.93 19.75 17.12
N MET A 373 16.38 19.83 15.86
CA MET A 373 16.11 18.82 14.83
C MET A 373 16.54 17.42 15.27
N LYS A 374 17.77 17.28 15.81
CA LYS A 374 18.27 15.99 16.30
C LYS A 374 17.49 15.48 17.50
N LYS A 375 17.01 16.35 18.38
CA LYS A 375 16.16 15.94 19.52
C LYS A 375 14.80 15.44 19.05
N LEU A 376 14.21 16.10 18.05
CA LEU A 376 12.90 15.76 17.52
C LEU A 376 12.94 14.49 16.66
N LEU A 377 13.89 14.46 15.73
CA LEU A 377 14.00 13.45 14.68
C LEU A 377 14.96 12.31 15.02
N GLY A 378 15.69 12.44 16.13
CA GLY A 378 16.57 11.37 16.62
C GLY A 378 15.82 10.06 16.85
N HIS A 379 14.54 10.12 17.25
CA HIS A 379 13.71 8.92 17.37
C HIS A 379 13.38 8.29 15.99
N ALA A 380 13.18 9.11 14.95
CA ALA A 380 13.02 8.63 13.58
C ALA A 380 14.28 7.92 13.06
N GLU A 381 15.45 8.41 13.44
CA GLU A 381 16.75 7.78 13.14
C GLU A 381 16.98 6.50 13.97
N GLU A 382 16.72 6.54 15.28
CA GLU A 382 16.90 5.41 16.21
C GLU A 382 15.99 4.21 15.87
N SER A 383 14.75 4.49 15.47
CA SER A 383 13.80 3.47 15.01
C SER A 383 14.09 2.92 13.62
N GLY A 384 14.97 3.58 12.85
CA GLY A 384 15.32 3.24 11.49
C GLY A 384 14.27 3.62 10.43
N ALA A 385 13.38 4.58 10.68
CA ALA A 385 12.54 5.21 9.64
C ALA A 385 13.36 6.12 8.74
N ALA A 386 14.26 6.90 9.34
CA ALA A 386 15.19 7.80 8.66
C ALA A 386 16.63 7.37 8.88
N LYS A 387 17.53 7.77 7.96
CA LYS A 387 18.97 7.70 8.19
C LYS A 387 19.51 9.01 8.74
N ASP A 388 19.03 10.13 8.23
CA ASP A 388 19.51 11.46 8.55
C ASP A 388 18.48 12.52 8.10
N HIS A 389 18.62 13.73 8.62
CA HIS A 389 17.81 14.89 8.28
C HIS A 389 18.66 16.12 8.02
N LYS A 390 18.19 17.01 7.14
CA LYS A 390 18.94 18.22 6.79
C LYS A 390 18.02 19.40 6.56
N LEU A 391 18.31 20.50 7.25
CA LEU A 391 17.73 21.81 6.93
C LEU A 391 18.60 22.50 5.89
N ILE A 392 17.97 23.01 4.84
CA ILE A 392 18.68 23.64 3.74
C ILE A 392 17.85 24.76 3.12
N THR A 393 18.50 25.83 2.67
CA THR A 393 17.85 26.82 1.81
C THR A 393 17.60 26.22 0.43
N LEU A 394 16.63 26.75 -0.32
CA LEU A 394 16.34 26.25 -1.66
C LEU A 394 17.50 26.50 -2.63
N ASP A 395 18.19 27.64 -2.51
CA ASP A 395 19.44 27.89 -3.24
C ASP A 395 20.55 26.90 -2.85
N GLY A 396 20.65 26.57 -1.56
CA GLY A 396 21.59 25.56 -1.07
C GLY A 396 21.31 24.18 -1.65
N LEU A 397 20.03 23.78 -1.72
CA LEU A 397 19.61 22.53 -2.34
C LEU A 397 19.92 22.51 -3.84
N ALA A 398 19.57 23.58 -4.56
CA ALA A 398 19.84 23.67 -5.99
C ALA A 398 21.34 23.58 -6.29
N LYS A 399 22.17 24.28 -5.50
CA LYS A 399 23.62 24.21 -5.62
C LYS A 399 24.14 22.80 -5.34
N TRP A 400 23.66 22.15 -4.28
CA TRP A 400 24.08 20.80 -3.93
C TRP A 400 23.70 19.78 -5.02
N ILE A 401 22.51 19.89 -5.60
CA ILE A 401 22.09 19.05 -6.73
C ILE A 401 23.01 19.26 -7.94
N GLU A 402 23.35 20.50 -8.29
CA GLU A 402 24.24 20.77 -9.42
C GLU A 402 25.66 20.23 -9.18
N GLU A 403 26.21 20.39 -7.97
CA GLU A 403 27.52 19.83 -7.60
C GLU A 403 27.55 18.29 -7.71
N GLU A 404 26.46 17.60 -7.34
CA GLU A 404 26.36 16.14 -7.50
C GLU A 404 26.15 15.72 -8.95
N LYS A 405 25.44 16.53 -9.73
CA LYS A 405 25.24 16.31 -11.17
C LYS A 405 26.55 16.45 -11.95
N GLU A 406 27.38 17.44 -11.61
CA GLU A 406 28.74 17.60 -12.18
C GLU A 406 29.63 16.38 -11.90
N LYS A 407 29.42 15.70 -10.76
CA LYS A 407 30.11 14.44 -10.41
C LYS A 407 29.46 13.19 -11.04
N GLY A 408 28.25 13.31 -11.57
CA GLY A 408 27.46 12.17 -12.07
C GLY A 408 26.85 11.30 -10.96
N THR A 409 26.71 11.83 -9.74
CA THR A 409 26.23 11.12 -8.54
C THR A 409 24.86 11.61 -8.05
N ASP A 410 24.20 12.53 -8.76
CA ASP A 410 22.89 13.09 -8.39
C ASP A 410 21.82 12.01 -8.17
N ARG A 411 21.71 11.02 -9.05
CA ARG A 411 20.80 9.87 -8.92
C ARG A 411 21.22 8.85 -7.86
N GLU A 412 22.44 9.00 -7.34
CA GLU A 412 22.98 8.20 -6.25
C GLU A 412 22.84 8.87 -4.88
N THR A 413 22.64 10.18 -4.88
CA THR A 413 22.49 11.02 -3.69
C THR A 413 21.02 11.35 -3.42
N PHE A 414 20.23 11.59 -4.47
CA PHE A 414 18.86 12.07 -4.39
C PHE A 414 17.86 11.09 -5.00
N THR A 415 16.64 11.11 -4.46
CA THR A 415 15.50 10.49 -5.13
C THR A 415 15.14 11.24 -6.40
N ASP A 416 14.55 10.52 -7.36
CA ASP A 416 14.03 11.14 -8.59
C ASP A 416 12.94 12.19 -8.29
N ASP A 417 12.19 12.03 -7.19
CA ASP A 417 11.19 13.01 -6.74
C ASP A 417 11.83 14.38 -6.44
N ILE A 418 12.83 14.43 -5.56
CA ILE A 418 13.41 15.73 -5.16
C ILE A 418 14.15 16.41 -6.31
N LEU A 419 14.77 15.64 -7.21
CA LEU A 419 15.37 16.16 -8.44
C LEU A 419 14.30 16.82 -9.34
N PHE A 420 13.17 16.14 -9.55
CA PHE A 420 12.05 16.67 -10.33
C PHE A 420 11.44 17.92 -9.68
N ILE A 421 11.24 17.90 -8.37
CA ILE A 421 10.70 19.03 -7.60
C ILE A 421 11.60 20.26 -7.73
N ASN A 422 12.92 20.08 -7.56
CA ASN A 422 13.88 21.18 -7.71
C ASN A 422 13.89 21.76 -9.13
N LEU A 423 13.59 20.94 -10.15
CA LEU A 423 13.50 21.42 -11.52
C LEU A 423 12.16 22.13 -11.81
N ARG A 424 11.04 21.57 -11.34
CA ARG A 424 9.70 21.98 -11.78
C ARG A 424 8.99 22.93 -10.81
N TYR A 425 9.24 22.79 -9.52
CA TYR A 425 8.48 23.44 -8.44
C TYR A 425 9.33 24.35 -7.57
N ARG A 426 10.55 24.70 -8.01
CA ARG A 426 11.44 25.59 -7.27
C ARG A 426 10.80 26.94 -6.95
N GLU A 427 10.20 27.61 -7.94
CA GLU A 427 9.57 28.92 -7.74
C GLU A 427 8.43 28.85 -6.70
N LEU A 428 7.66 27.77 -6.69
CA LEU A 428 6.61 27.53 -5.68
C LEU A 428 7.22 27.46 -4.28
N LEU A 429 8.27 26.65 -4.12
CA LEU A 429 8.93 26.47 -2.83
C LEU A 429 9.63 27.76 -2.38
N GLU A 430 10.24 28.52 -3.30
CA GLU A 430 10.89 29.80 -3.00
C GLU A 430 9.87 30.84 -2.55
N GLY A 431 8.75 30.94 -3.26
CA GLY A 431 7.63 31.81 -2.86
C GLY A 431 7.09 31.43 -1.49
N PHE A 432 6.97 30.14 -1.18
CA PHE A 432 6.53 29.70 0.14
C PHE A 432 7.59 29.97 1.22
N SER A 433 8.87 29.75 0.95
CA SER A 433 9.97 30.07 1.87
C SER A 433 9.98 31.56 2.25
N GLU A 434 9.81 32.45 1.27
CA GLU A 434 9.71 33.89 1.53
C GLU A 434 8.44 34.26 2.31
N PHE A 435 7.32 33.60 2.02
CA PHE A 435 6.11 33.75 2.81
C PHE A 435 6.33 33.35 4.28
N VAL A 436 6.99 32.20 4.54
CA VAL A 436 7.31 31.74 5.90
C VAL A 436 8.20 32.75 6.63
N LYS A 437 9.25 33.26 5.97
CA LYS A 437 10.10 34.32 6.54
C LYS A 437 9.31 35.58 6.83
N PHE A 438 8.40 35.98 5.95
CA PHE A 438 7.60 37.18 6.12
C PHE A 438 6.66 37.11 7.32
N ILE A 439 5.99 35.98 7.53
CA ILE A 439 5.06 35.81 8.66
C ILE A 439 5.79 35.57 9.98
N SER A 440 7.05 35.11 9.95
CA SER A 440 7.86 34.81 11.14
C SER A 440 8.75 35.97 11.61
N LYS A 441 8.81 37.09 10.88
CA LYS A 441 9.71 38.24 11.18
C LYS A 441 9.41 38.99 12.48
N ASP A 442 8.24 38.77 13.10
CA ASP A 442 7.75 39.49 14.28
C ASP A 442 7.30 38.56 15.43
N GLN A 443 7.62 37.26 15.34
CA GLN A 443 7.42 36.25 16.39
C GLN A 443 8.79 35.88 16.97
#